data_AF-A0A258LN38-F1
#
_entry.id   AF-A0A258LN38-F1
#
_cell.length_a   1.000
_cell.length_b   1.000
_cell.length_c   1.000
_cell.angle_alpha   90.00
_cell.angle_beta   90.00
_cell.angle_gamma   90.00
#
_symmetry.space_group_name_H-M   'P 1'
#
loop_
_entity.id
_entity.type
_entity.pdbx_description
1 polymer ?
#
loop_
_entity_poly.entity_id
_entity_poly.type
_entity_poly.pdbx_seq_one_letter_code
_entity_poly.pdbx_strand_id
1 'polypeptide(L)'
;RRANVEKLDAGPKGVVLAFRDNHFANPDGLFGFIREQGASVKMRNDKSGQKLVILDDWELPEERLKGATAVVRQLTTIAERAKAA
;
A
#
# COMPACT_ATOMS: atom_id res chain seq x y z
N ARG A 1 -4.31 14.52 4.03
CA ARG A 1 -3.53 13.51 3.27
C ARG A 1 -2.56 12.85 4.25
N ARG A 2 -2.82 11.63 4.74
CA ARG A 2 -2.13 11.08 5.94
C ARG A 2 -1.11 9.96 5.63
N ALA A 3 -1.28 9.19 4.57
CA ALA A 3 -0.38 8.09 4.20
C ALA A 3 0.66 8.43 3.10
N ASN A 4 0.71 9.68 2.64
CA ASN A 4 1.54 10.14 1.52
C ASN A 4 1.41 9.31 0.22
N VAL A 5 0.25 8.70 -0.02
CA VAL A 5 -0.04 7.96 -1.26
C VAL A 5 -0.33 8.97 -2.37
N GLU A 6 0.44 8.89 -3.46
CA GLU A 6 0.29 9.73 -4.65
C GLU A 6 -0.72 9.13 -5.62
N LYS A 7 -0.59 7.82 -5.87
CA LYS A 7 -1.45 7.09 -6.81
C LYS A 7 -1.83 5.74 -6.22
N LEU A 8 -3.09 5.37 -6.45
CA LEU A 8 -3.63 4.04 -6.16
C LEU A 8 -4.31 3.54 -7.42
N ASP A 9 -3.95 2.33 -7.84
CA ASP A 9 -4.49 1.66 -9.01
C ASP A 9 -5.00 0.28 -8.60
N ALA A 10 -6.32 0.11 -8.54
CA ALA A 10 -6.98 -1.12 -8.10
C ALA A 10 -7.50 -1.89 -9.33
N GLY A 11 -6.90 -3.05 -9.57
CA GLY A 11 -7.24 -3.93 -10.67
C GLY A 11 -7.82 -5.27 -10.20
N PRO A 12 -8.15 -6.16 -11.15
CA PRO A 12 -8.65 -7.50 -10.84
C PRO A 12 -7.65 -8.34 -10.03
N LYS A 13 -6.35 -8.05 -10.15
CA LYS A 13 -5.27 -8.79 -9.49
C LYS A 13 -4.71 -8.08 -8.25
N GLY A 14 -5.51 -7.22 -7.64
CA GLY A 14 -5.17 -6.49 -6.43
C GLY A 14 -4.90 -5.01 -6.69
N VAL A 15 -3.95 -4.41 -5.98
CA VAL A 15 -3.71 -2.95 -6.02
C VAL A 15 -2.24 -2.60 -6.12
N VAL A 16 -1.94 -1.57 -6.91
CA VAL A 16 -0.62 -0.94 -6.98
C VAL A 16 -0.71 0.46 -6.41
N LEU A 17 0.17 0.78 -5.46
CA LEU A 17 0.27 2.11 -4.87
C LEU A 17 1.64 2.71 -5.13
N ALA A 18 1.67 4.01 -5.38
CA ALA A 18 2.88 4.81 -5.45
C ALA A 18 2.87 5.85 -4.32
N PHE A 19 4.02 5.99 -3.65
CA PHE A 19 4.20 6.99 -2.60
C PHE A 19 4.70 8.30 -3.20
N ARG A 20 4.20 9.41 -2.68
CA ARG A 20 4.67 10.74 -3.06
C ARG A 20 6.11 10.93 -2.61
N ASP A 21 6.92 11.49 -3.50
CA ASP A 21 8.36 11.70 -3.28
C ASP A 21 9.13 10.42 -2.96
N ASN A 22 8.54 9.25 -3.25
CA ASN A 22 9.09 7.93 -2.90
C ASN A 22 9.39 7.77 -1.42
N HIS A 23 8.64 8.49 -0.58
CA HIS A 23 8.86 8.51 0.86
C HIS A 23 7.58 8.14 1.60
N PHE A 24 7.68 7.06 2.37
CA PHE A 24 6.64 6.65 3.30
C PHE A 24 7.07 7.00 4.73
N ALA A 25 6.16 7.57 5.52
CA ALA A 25 6.48 8.11 6.84
C ALA A 25 7.00 7.05 7.83
N ASN A 26 6.66 5.78 7.62
CA ASN A 26 7.07 4.66 8.49
C ASN A 26 7.62 3.48 7.67
N PRO A 27 8.87 3.55 7.18
CA PRO A 27 9.43 2.46 6.38
C PRO A 27 9.49 1.14 7.16
N ASP A 28 9.82 1.17 8.45
CA ASP A 28 9.91 -0.04 9.28
C ASP A 28 8.55 -0.72 9.47
N GLY A 29 7.50 0.06 9.75
CA GLY A 29 6.14 -0.45 9.85
C GLY A 29 5.63 -1.00 8.50
N LEU A 30 6.06 -0.41 7.39
CA LEU A 30 5.73 -0.92 6.05
C LEU A 30 6.43 -2.25 5.78
N PHE A 31 7.71 -2.40 6.14
CA PHE A 31 8.41 -3.68 6.04
C PHE A 31 7.80 -4.75 6.95
N GLY A 32 7.36 -4.37 8.15
CA GLY A 32 6.59 -5.24 9.04
C GLY A 32 5.31 -5.75 8.36
N PHE A 33 4.51 -4.85 7.80
CA PHE A 33 3.30 -5.20 7.05
C PHE A 33 3.57 -6.13 5.86
N ILE A 34 4.64 -5.85 5.09
CA ILE A 34 5.04 -6.72 3.97
C ILE A 34 5.42 -8.12 4.48
N ARG A 35 6.15 -8.20 5.60
CA ARG A 35 6.52 -9.47 6.22
C ARG A 35 5.31 -10.25 6.72
N GLU A 36 4.34 -9.58 7.34
CA GLU A 36 3.09 -10.18 7.82
C GLU A 36 2.26 -10.76 6.68
N GLN A 37 2.15 -10.03 5.56
CA GLN A 37 1.38 -10.49 4.40
C GLN A 37 2.16 -11.44 3.48
N GLY A 38 3.47 -11.54 3.65
CA GLY A 38 4.33 -12.48 2.94
C GLY A 38 4.30 -12.29 1.42
N ALA A 39 3.91 -13.34 0.69
CA ALA A 39 3.97 -13.38 -0.76
C ALA A 39 2.93 -12.49 -1.47
N SER A 40 1.85 -12.13 -0.77
CA SER A 40 0.75 -11.33 -1.31
C SER A 40 1.09 -9.85 -1.41
N VAL A 41 2.07 -9.35 -0.65
CA VAL A 41 2.50 -7.96 -0.71
C VAL A 41 3.96 -7.88 -1.14
N LYS A 42 4.25 -7.07 -2.16
CA LYS A 42 5.58 -6.91 -2.72
C LYS A 42 5.89 -5.44 -2.91
N MET A 43 7.04 -5.01 -2.38
CA MET A 43 7.61 -3.71 -2.73
C MET A 43 8.38 -3.85 -4.04
N ARG A 44 8.09 -2.98 -5.00
CA ARG A 44 8.81 -2.85 -6.26
C ARG A 44 9.47 -1.49 -6.31
N ASN A 45 10.78 -1.47 -6.54
CA ASN A 45 11.49 -0.26 -6.90
C ASN A 45 11.51 -0.20 -8.43
N ASP A 46 10.82 0.78 -9.02
CA ASP A 46 10.91 1.04 -10.45
C ASP A 46 11.70 2.33 -10.72
N LYS A 47 11.83 2.70 -12.00
CA LYS A 47 12.57 3.88 -12.45
C LYS A 47 11.98 5.21 -11.98
N SER A 48 10.70 5.22 -11.59
CA SER A 48 9.96 6.37 -11.09
C SER A 48 9.80 6.36 -9.57
N GLY A 49 10.08 5.25 -8.89
CA GLY A 49 9.91 5.22 -7.44
C GLY A 49 9.72 3.90 -6.71
N GLN A 50 9.46 4.04 -5.40
CA GLN A 50 9.01 2.94 -4.55
C GLN A 50 7.51 2.74 -4.72
N LYS A 51 7.13 1.55 -5.19
CA LYS A 51 5.74 1.14 -5.39
C LYS A 51 5.42 -0.07 -4.53
N LEU A 52 4.24 -0.06 -3.92
CA LEU A 52 3.72 -1.22 -3.20
C LEU A 52 2.71 -1.94 -4.09
N VAL A 53 2.94 -3.22 -4.33
CA VAL A 53 2.04 -4.09 -5.08
C VAL A 53 1.42 -5.08 -4.11
N ILE A 54 0.11 -5.13 -4.07
CA ILE A 54 -0.66 -6.10 -3.30
C ILE A 54 -1.38 -6.98 -4.31
N LEU A 55 -1.09 -8.26 -4.27
CA LEU A 55 -1.67 -9.31 -5.08
C LEU A 55 -2.86 -9.88 -4.32
N ASP A 56 -4.02 -9.78 -4.93
CA ASP A 56 -5.29 -10.31 -4.42
C ASP A 56 -6.19 -10.63 -5.62
N ASP A 57 -7.30 -11.35 -5.43
CA ASP A 57 -8.25 -11.60 -6.51
C ASP A 57 -9.53 -10.78 -6.27
N TRP A 58 -9.66 -9.67 -6.99
CA TRP A 58 -10.80 -8.76 -6.91
C TRP A 58 -11.54 -8.76 -8.24
N GLU A 59 -12.21 -9.86 -8.54
CA GLU A 59 -12.94 -10.02 -9.80
C GLU A 59 -14.04 -8.96 -9.91
N LEU A 60 -14.76 -8.70 -8.81
CA LEU A 60 -15.87 -7.75 -8.79
C LEU A 60 -15.40 -6.31 -8.51
N PRO A 61 -16.01 -5.30 -9.15
CA PRO A 61 -15.70 -3.89 -8.87
C PRO A 61 -15.88 -3.49 -7.40
N GLU A 62 -16.85 -4.07 -6.70
CA GLU A 62 -17.09 -3.81 -5.28
C GLU A 62 -15.93 -4.28 -4.40
N GLU A 63 -15.34 -5.43 -4.72
CA GLU A 63 -14.18 -5.98 -4.02
C GLU A 63 -12.97 -5.09 -4.21
N ARG A 64 -12.77 -4.56 -5.42
CA ARG A 64 -11.69 -3.61 -5.72
C ARG A 64 -11.80 -2.35 -4.86
N LEU A 65 -13.00 -1.79 -4.76
CA LEU A 65 -13.21 -0.59 -3.94
C LEU A 65 -13.01 -0.89 -2.44
N LYS A 66 -13.57 -1.99 -1.93
CA LYS A 66 -13.43 -2.41 -0.54
C LYS A 66 -11.97 -2.71 -0.18
N GLY A 67 -11.30 -3.49 -1.01
CA GLY A 67 -9.90 -3.88 -0.85
C GLY A 67 -8.96 -2.68 -0.91
N ALA A 68 -9.10 -1.81 -1.93
CA ALA A 68 -8.34 -0.56 -2.01
C ALA A 68 -8.53 0.32 -0.76
N THR A 69 -9.77 0.45 -0.29
CA THR A 69 -10.09 1.23 0.91
C THR A 69 -9.44 0.63 2.16
N ALA A 70 -9.49 -0.70 2.31
CA ALA A 70 -8.87 -1.40 3.42
C ALA A 70 -7.34 -1.18 3.43
N VAL A 71 -6.70 -1.32 2.28
CA VAL A 71 -5.26 -1.11 2.11
C VAL A 71 -4.86 0.32 2.49
N VAL A 72 -5.57 1.34 1.98
CA VAL A 72 -5.27 2.74 2.31
C VAL A 72 -5.44 3.02 3.79
N ARG A 73 -6.48 2.46 4.43
CA ARG A 73 -6.69 2.58 5.87
C ARG A 73 -5.53 1.97 6.64
N GLN A 74 -5.10 0.76 6.27
CA GLN A 74 -4.01 0.06 6.93
C GLN A 74 -2.68 0.82 6.78
N LEU A 75 -2.37 1.31 5.57
CA LEU A 75 -1.21 2.17 5.33
C LEU A 75 -1.30 3.48 6.11
N THR A 76 -2.49 4.07 6.25
CA THR A 76 -2.69 5.27 7.07
C THR A 76 -2.41 4.98 8.54
N THR A 77 -2.88 3.86 9.07
CA THR A 77 -2.59 3.45 10.45
C THR A 77 -1.10 3.24 10.69
N ILE A 78 -0.39 2.60 9.74
CA ILE A 78 1.06 2.41 9.84
C ILE A 78 1.81 3.75 9.80
N ALA A 79 1.41 4.66 8.92
CA ALA A 79 1.98 6.00 8.83
C ALA A 79 1.69 6.84 10.08
N GLU A 80 0.47 6.76 10.64
CA GLU A 80 0.10 7.45 11.87
C GLU A 80 0.86 6.89 13.09
N ARG A 81 1.12 5.58 13.14
CA ARG A 81 1.93 4.97 14.20
C ARG A 81 3.36 5.49 14.25
N ALA A 82 3.97 5.88 13.11
CA ALA A 82 5.27 6.56 13.15
C ALA A 82 5.18 7.98 13.71
N LYS A 83 4.05 8.67 13.55
CA LYS A 83 3.88 10.02 14.11
C LYS A 83 3.73 10.00 15.63
N ALA A 84 3.42 8.85 16.21
CA ALA A 84 3.23 8.66 17.65
C ALA A 84 4.46 8.05 18.36
N ALA A 85 5.54 7.78 17.63
CA ALA A 85 6.80 7.22 18.14
C ALA A 85 7.88 8.30 18.24
#